data_AF-A0A9K3HIK9-F1
#
_entry.id   AF-A0A9K3HIK9-F1
#
_cell.length_a   1.000
_cell.length_b   1.000
_cell.length_c   1.000
_cell.angle_alpha   90.00
_cell.angle_beta   90.00
_cell.angle_gamma   90.00
#
_symmetry.space_group_name_H-M   'P 1'
#
loop_
_entity.id
_entity.type
_entity.pdbx_description
1 polymer ?
#
loop_
_entity_poly.entity_id
_entity_poly.type
_entity_poly.pdbx_seq_one_letter_code
_entity_poly.pdbx_strand_id
1 'polypeptide(L)'
;MDLSNFEPLFGEPKVESTPARPFLFQVHAPDSSQLRVVVTDFLSTTFQALCSIQQLDDMRDETGVGGSWSDFLEYLVHSIKFGDVKLLLEGQSKSSGPRLIAQKSKGMPKISVSLRSLVATAANEAIARLSIDMYKAYQTNRTLLLEEQESRHQLTKVLSAEKEKSEQLQKQLDGLLYSNRHNSHKIHDKLTSDTSSAATLYDKQSDQNPSPMKAPKRVVPAHRRSKVRGVLLQDTEDD
;
A
#
# COMPACT_ATOMS: atom_id res chain seq x y z
N MET A 1 -8.96 -17.35 -19.76
CA MET A 1 -7.66 -16.71 -19.52
C MET A 1 -7.53 -15.63 -20.57
N ASP A 2 -7.60 -14.38 -20.16
CA ASP A 2 -7.43 -13.24 -21.07
C ASP A 2 -6.67 -12.11 -20.36
N LEU A 3 -6.34 -11.07 -21.13
CA LEU A 3 -5.59 -9.89 -20.70
C LEU A 3 -6.43 -8.61 -20.74
N SER A 4 -7.76 -8.73 -20.71
CA SER A 4 -8.70 -7.61 -20.90
C SER A 4 -8.48 -6.44 -19.93
N ASN A 5 -8.06 -6.73 -18.70
CA ASN A 5 -7.82 -5.74 -17.65
C ASN A 5 -6.32 -5.47 -17.39
N PHE A 6 -5.43 -5.85 -18.32
CA PHE A 6 -4.00 -5.63 -18.15
C PHE A 6 -3.63 -4.17 -18.41
N GLU A 7 -3.29 -3.44 -17.36
CA GLU A 7 -2.81 -2.06 -17.49
C GLU A 7 -1.38 -1.99 -18.05
N PRO A 8 -1.07 -1.03 -18.94
CA PRO A 8 0.29 -0.82 -19.41
C PRO A 8 1.27 -0.51 -18.27
N LEU A 9 2.39 -1.23 -18.26
CA LEU A 9 3.49 -1.02 -17.33
C LEU A 9 4.66 -0.38 -18.05
N PHE A 10 5.34 0.55 -17.37
CA PHE A 10 6.53 1.24 -17.88
C PHE A 10 7.63 1.18 -16.83
N GLY A 11 8.89 1.18 -17.28
CA GLY A 11 10.02 1.25 -16.37
C GLY A 11 11.37 1.29 -17.06
N GLU A 12 12.41 1.40 -16.25
CA GLU A 12 13.81 1.38 -16.66
C GLU A 12 14.43 0.07 -16.16
N PRO A 13 14.92 -0.83 -17.04
CA PRO A 13 15.60 -2.04 -16.63
C PRO A 13 17.08 -1.75 -16.35
N LYS A 14 17.66 -2.46 -15.38
CA LYS A 14 19.10 -2.40 -15.14
C LYS A 14 19.85 -3.14 -16.25
N VAL A 15 20.85 -2.49 -16.82
CA VAL A 15 21.72 -3.06 -17.87
C VAL A 15 23.14 -3.16 -17.31
N GLU A 16 23.70 -4.36 -17.33
CA GLU A 16 25.09 -4.61 -16.89
C GLU A 16 26.06 -4.48 -18.08
N SER A 17 26.13 -3.28 -18.69
CA SER A 17 27.06 -2.97 -19.79
C SER A 17 27.76 -1.63 -19.58
N THR A 18 28.98 -1.46 -20.08
CA THR A 18 29.78 -0.22 -19.96
C THR A 18 30.18 0.31 -21.35
N PRO A 19 29.83 1.55 -21.73
CA PRO A 19 28.97 2.50 -21.01
C PRO A 19 27.50 2.07 -21.03
N ALA A 20 26.84 2.15 -19.87
CA ALA A 20 25.43 1.78 -19.72
C ALA A 20 24.56 2.85 -20.39
N ARG A 21 23.97 2.54 -21.53
CA ARG A 21 22.87 3.35 -22.08
C ARG A 21 21.60 3.02 -21.28
N PRO A 22 20.79 4.04 -20.92
CA PRO A 22 19.49 3.77 -20.31
C PRO A 22 18.58 3.13 -21.36
N PHE A 23 17.81 2.15 -20.92
CA PHE A 23 16.73 1.57 -21.71
C PHE A 23 15.42 1.88 -21.00
N LEU A 24 14.35 1.96 -21.76
CA LEU A 24 13.00 1.97 -21.20
C LEU A 24 12.23 0.79 -21.76
N PHE A 25 11.34 0.25 -20.96
CA PHE A 25 10.44 -0.80 -21.40
C PHE A 25 8.98 -0.39 -21.25
N GLN A 26 8.14 -0.99 -22.09
CA GLN A 26 6.70 -1.01 -21.97
C GLN A 26 6.22 -2.45 -22.04
N VAL A 27 5.35 -2.83 -21.10
CA VAL A 27 4.62 -4.10 -21.14
C VAL A 27 3.13 -3.77 -21.21
N HIS A 28 2.45 -4.20 -22.27
CA HIS A 28 1.03 -3.92 -22.45
C HIS A 28 0.33 -5.04 -23.22
N ALA A 29 -0.98 -5.16 -23.06
CA ALA A 29 -1.79 -6.06 -23.84
C ALA A 29 -2.40 -5.28 -25.04
N PRO A 30 -1.91 -5.47 -26.29
CA PRO A 30 -2.54 -4.85 -27.46
C PRO A 30 -3.97 -5.36 -27.71
N ASP A 31 -4.26 -6.58 -27.25
CA ASP A 31 -5.57 -7.22 -27.28
C ASP A 31 -5.70 -8.17 -26.07
N SER A 32 -6.83 -8.86 -25.94
CA SER A 32 -7.09 -9.76 -24.82
C SER A 32 -6.32 -11.09 -24.87
N SER A 33 -5.55 -11.36 -25.93
CA SER A 33 -4.93 -12.65 -26.22
C SER A 33 -3.40 -12.64 -26.20
N GLN A 34 -2.78 -11.46 -26.24
CA GLN A 34 -1.33 -11.32 -26.30
C GLN A 34 -0.82 -10.24 -25.36
N LEU A 35 0.35 -10.50 -24.78
CA LEU A 35 1.13 -9.53 -24.04
C LEU A 35 2.33 -9.10 -24.89
N ARG A 36 2.48 -7.79 -25.11
CA ARG A 36 3.60 -7.20 -25.82
C ARG A 36 4.59 -6.62 -24.83
N VAL A 37 5.86 -6.93 -25.02
CA VAL A 37 6.98 -6.30 -24.33
C VAL A 37 7.81 -5.55 -25.35
N VAL A 38 8.05 -4.26 -25.14
CA VAL A 38 8.94 -3.44 -25.96
C VAL A 38 10.03 -2.89 -25.06
N VAL A 39 11.28 -2.92 -25.50
CA VAL A 39 12.43 -2.35 -24.78
C VAL A 39 13.26 -1.53 -25.75
N THR A 40 13.59 -0.29 -25.45
CA THR A 40 14.31 0.59 -26.38
C THR A 40 15.22 1.59 -25.68
N ASP A 41 16.34 1.92 -26.32
CA ASP A 41 17.23 3.03 -25.95
C ASP A 41 16.83 4.36 -26.62
N PHE A 42 15.72 4.38 -27.37
CA PHE A 42 15.23 5.51 -28.17
C PHE A 42 16.21 6.02 -29.25
N LEU A 43 17.26 5.26 -29.56
CA LEU A 43 18.31 5.70 -30.46
C LEU A 43 18.56 4.67 -31.57
N SER A 44 19.07 3.52 -31.17
CA SER A 44 19.65 2.54 -32.10
C SER A 44 19.08 1.14 -31.91
N THR A 45 18.57 0.87 -30.72
CA THR A 45 18.27 -0.47 -30.26
C THR A 45 16.84 -0.52 -29.76
N THR A 46 16.03 -1.32 -30.43
CA THR A 46 14.66 -1.61 -30.01
C THR A 46 14.43 -3.11 -30.10
N PHE A 47 13.96 -3.68 -29.00
CA PHE A 47 13.61 -5.09 -28.88
C PHE A 47 12.12 -5.24 -28.62
N GLN A 48 11.56 -6.37 -29.04
CA GLN A 48 10.16 -6.71 -28.79
C GLN A 48 9.99 -8.19 -28.48
N ALA A 49 8.98 -8.52 -27.67
CA ALA A 49 8.36 -9.83 -27.61
C ALA A 49 6.84 -9.71 -27.74
N LEU A 50 6.23 -10.77 -28.28
CA LEU A 50 4.78 -11.00 -28.27
C LEU A 50 4.58 -12.36 -27.63
N CYS A 51 3.92 -12.39 -26.47
CA CYS A 51 3.65 -13.60 -25.71
C CYS A 51 2.15 -13.88 -25.81
N SER A 52 1.76 -15.02 -26.39
CA SER A 52 0.36 -15.48 -26.37
C SER A 52 -0.04 -15.94 -24.96
N ILE A 53 -1.36 -16.07 -24.70
CA ILE A 53 -1.85 -16.68 -23.46
C ILE A 53 -1.19 -18.04 -23.19
N GLN A 54 -1.02 -18.87 -24.22
CA GLN A 54 -0.38 -20.18 -24.05
C GLN A 54 1.08 -20.04 -23.62
N GLN A 55 1.86 -19.17 -24.27
CA GLN A 55 3.26 -18.95 -23.89
C GLN A 55 3.41 -18.37 -22.48
N LEU A 56 2.44 -17.55 -22.05
CA LEU A 56 2.39 -17.05 -20.68
C LEU A 56 2.02 -18.15 -19.68
N ASP A 57 1.15 -19.10 -20.05
CA ASP A 57 0.80 -20.25 -19.22
C ASP A 57 1.98 -21.22 -19.09
N ASP A 58 2.67 -21.50 -20.20
CA ASP A 58 3.92 -22.27 -20.20
C ASP A 58 4.97 -21.57 -19.31
N MET A 59 5.09 -20.24 -19.42
CA MET A 59 5.98 -19.44 -18.58
C MET A 59 5.59 -19.49 -17.09
N ARG A 60 4.30 -19.56 -16.74
CA ARG A 60 3.85 -19.76 -15.35
C ARG A 60 4.41 -21.07 -14.81
N ASP A 61 4.26 -22.14 -15.58
CA ASP A 61 4.67 -23.48 -15.19
C ASP A 61 6.20 -23.58 -15.09
N GLU A 62 6.94 -22.99 -16.04
CA GLU A 62 8.41 -22.90 -16.00
C GLU A 62 8.92 -22.07 -14.81
N THR A 63 8.22 -20.99 -14.47
CA THR A 63 8.58 -20.14 -13.32
C THR A 63 8.26 -20.84 -11.99
N GLY A 64 7.37 -21.84 -11.99
CA GLY A 64 6.94 -22.57 -10.81
C GLY A 64 6.04 -21.75 -9.88
N VAL A 65 5.32 -20.76 -10.42
CA VAL A 65 4.33 -19.98 -9.67
C VAL A 65 3.02 -20.76 -9.64
N GLY A 66 2.71 -21.38 -8.51
CA GLY A 66 1.43 -22.05 -8.29
C GLY A 66 0.27 -21.06 -8.15
N GLY A 67 -0.96 -21.57 -8.23
CA GLY A 67 -2.19 -20.80 -8.09
C GLY A 67 -2.97 -20.68 -9.39
N SER A 68 -3.88 -19.73 -9.43
CA SER A 68 -4.70 -19.43 -10.59
C SER A 68 -3.95 -18.60 -11.64
N TRP A 69 -4.53 -18.50 -12.83
CA TRP A 69 -4.06 -17.58 -13.88
C TRP A 69 -3.95 -16.13 -13.38
N SER A 70 -4.92 -15.67 -12.58
CA SER A 70 -4.90 -14.32 -12.02
C SER A 70 -3.77 -14.12 -11.02
N ASP A 71 -3.47 -15.12 -10.18
CA ASP A 71 -2.35 -15.07 -9.24
C ASP A 71 -1.02 -14.94 -9.98
N PHE A 72 -0.87 -15.65 -11.11
CA PHE A 72 0.30 -15.52 -11.97
C PHE A 72 0.40 -14.14 -12.63
N LEU A 73 -0.69 -13.60 -13.18
CA LEU A 73 -0.68 -12.25 -13.77
C LEU A 73 -0.37 -11.19 -12.71
N GLU A 74 -0.92 -11.32 -11.51
CA GLU A 74 -0.59 -10.45 -10.39
C GLU A 74 0.90 -10.57 -10.03
N TYR A 75 1.45 -11.78 -9.99
CA TYR A 75 2.88 -12.01 -9.76
C TYR A 75 3.76 -11.37 -10.85
N LEU A 76 3.35 -11.49 -12.12
CA LEU A 76 4.01 -10.87 -13.27
C LEU A 76 4.01 -9.35 -13.15
N VAL A 77 2.85 -8.74 -12.90
CA VAL A 77 2.70 -7.29 -12.71
C VAL A 77 3.59 -6.81 -11.57
N HIS A 78 3.55 -7.48 -10.41
CA HIS A 78 4.39 -7.10 -9.27
C HIS A 78 5.88 -7.23 -9.56
N SER A 79 6.29 -8.29 -10.27
CA SER A 79 7.68 -8.51 -10.66
C SER A 79 8.21 -7.41 -11.57
N ILE A 80 7.38 -6.91 -12.49
CA ILE A 80 7.75 -5.85 -13.44
C ILE A 80 7.67 -4.47 -12.79
N LYS A 81 6.62 -4.19 -12.01
CA LYS A 81 6.33 -2.84 -11.49
C LYS A 81 7.15 -2.48 -10.26
N PHE A 82 7.40 -3.45 -9.37
CA PHE A 82 8.04 -3.21 -8.07
C PHE A 82 9.30 -4.05 -7.85
N GLY A 83 9.58 -5.00 -8.75
CA GLY A 83 10.70 -5.92 -8.63
C GLY A 83 12.02 -5.39 -9.18
N ASP A 84 13.02 -6.27 -9.21
CA ASP A 84 14.30 -6.05 -9.90
C ASP A 84 14.15 -6.47 -11.37
N VAL A 85 14.09 -5.49 -12.27
CA VAL A 85 14.02 -5.72 -13.70
C VAL A 85 15.39 -5.49 -14.33
N LYS A 86 15.88 -6.50 -15.05
CA LYS A 86 17.18 -6.49 -15.74
C LYS A 86 17.00 -6.76 -17.22
N LEU A 87 17.79 -6.09 -18.03
CA LEU A 87 17.90 -6.37 -19.46
C LEU A 87 19.27 -7.01 -19.72
N LEU A 88 19.25 -8.25 -20.17
CA LEU A 88 20.45 -8.95 -20.65
C LEU A 88 20.53 -8.77 -22.16
N LEU A 89 21.66 -8.21 -22.63
CA LEU A 89 21.92 -8.01 -24.06
C LEU A 89 22.57 -9.24 -24.70
N GLU A 90 22.45 -9.32 -26.02
CA GLU A 90 23.06 -10.38 -26.84
C GLU A 90 24.59 -10.41 -26.63
N GLY A 91 25.17 -11.61 -26.48
CA GLY A 91 26.60 -11.81 -26.17
C GLY A 91 26.95 -11.91 -24.68
N GLN A 92 26.05 -11.52 -23.76
CA GLN A 92 26.23 -11.74 -22.31
C GLN A 92 25.45 -12.95 -21.77
N SER A 93 24.64 -13.61 -22.60
CA SER A 93 23.80 -14.73 -22.20
C SER A 93 24.17 -16.01 -22.95
N LYS A 94 24.12 -17.17 -22.28
CA LYS A 94 24.34 -18.50 -22.90
C LYS A 94 23.25 -18.91 -23.90
N SER A 95 22.17 -18.13 -24.02
CA SER A 95 21.10 -18.33 -25.00
C SER A 95 21.09 -17.25 -26.07
N SER A 96 20.61 -17.62 -27.25
CA SER A 96 20.64 -16.90 -28.53
C SER A 96 19.84 -15.58 -28.61
N GLY A 97 19.92 -14.66 -27.65
CA GLY A 97 19.32 -13.33 -27.81
C GLY A 97 19.13 -12.50 -26.53
N PRO A 98 18.68 -11.24 -26.68
CA PRO A 98 18.40 -10.32 -25.57
C PRO A 98 17.18 -10.78 -24.76
N ARG A 99 17.19 -10.56 -23.44
CA ARG A 99 16.13 -11.00 -22.52
C ARG A 99 15.80 -9.96 -21.46
N LEU A 100 14.52 -9.77 -21.19
CA LEU A 100 14.04 -9.02 -20.03
C LEU A 100 13.77 -9.98 -18.89
N ILE A 101 14.43 -9.78 -17.76
CA ILE A 101 14.28 -10.60 -16.56
C ILE A 101 13.66 -9.76 -15.46
N ALA A 102 12.54 -10.21 -14.91
CA ALA A 102 11.86 -9.56 -13.80
C ALA A 102 11.84 -10.48 -12.58
N GLN A 103 12.18 -9.94 -11.41
CA GLN A 103 12.16 -10.67 -10.15
C GLN A 103 11.47 -9.85 -9.06
N LYS A 104 10.33 -10.33 -8.55
CA LYS A 104 9.54 -9.64 -7.51
C LYS A 104 10.37 -9.22 -6.29
N SER A 105 11.20 -10.12 -5.78
CA SER A 105 12.14 -9.84 -4.69
C SER A 105 13.24 -10.91 -4.64
N LYS A 106 14.33 -10.63 -3.91
CA LYS A 106 15.47 -11.56 -3.78
C LYS A 106 14.99 -12.91 -3.24
N GLY A 107 15.33 -13.98 -3.95
CA GLY A 107 14.95 -15.36 -3.60
C GLY A 107 13.65 -15.84 -4.24
N MET A 108 12.86 -14.95 -4.85
CA MET A 108 11.64 -15.33 -5.59
C MET A 108 11.96 -15.80 -7.02
N PRO A 109 11.10 -16.64 -7.63
CA PRO A 109 11.26 -17.06 -9.02
C PRO A 109 11.39 -15.89 -10.00
N LYS A 110 12.20 -16.08 -11.05
CA LYS A 110 12.44 -15.05 -12.07
C LYS A 110 11.58 -15.31 -13.29
N ILE A 111 10.94 -14.27 -13.79
CA ILE A 111 10.25 -14.28 -15.08
C ILE A 111 11.25 -13.83 -16.13
N SER A 112 11.35 -14.56 -17.24
CA SER A 112 12.28 -14.28 -18.32
C SER A 112 11.53 -14.21 -19.65
N VAL A 113 11.54 -13.03 -20.28
CA VAL A 113 10.96 -12.83 -21.60
C VAL A 113 12.07 -12.70 -22.63
N SER A 114 12.10 -13.62 -23.59
CA SER A 114 13.04 -13.57 -24.71
C SER A 114 12.58 -12.54 -25.74
N LEU A 115 13.49 -11.65 -26.13
CA LEU A 115 13.19 -10.54 -27.02
C LEU A 115 13.86 -10.75 -28.39
N ARG A 116 13.24 -10.22 -29.45
CA ARG A 116 13.83 -10.10 -30.79
C ARG A 116 14.18 -8.65 -31.08
N SER A 117 15.27 -8.43 -31.81
CA SER A 117 15.60 -7.10 -32.34
C SER A 117 14.58 -6.67 -33.39
N LEU A 118 14.11 -5.43 -33.29
CA LEU A 118 13.38 -4.75 -34.34
C LEU A 118 14.36 -3.90 -35.16
N VAL A 119 14.03 -3.69 -36.44
CA VAL A 119 14.85 -2.91 -37.37
C VAL A 119 13.99 -1.93 -38.15
N ALA A 120 14.60 -0.83 -38.58
CA ALA A 120 14.02 0.17 -39.48
C ALA A 120 12.60 0.64 -39.05
N THR A 121 11.62 0.51 -39.93
CA THR A 121 10.24 1.00 -39.72
C THR A 121 9.56 0.39 -38.51
N ALA A 122 9.78 -0.91 -38.24
CA ALA A 122 9.19 -1.58 -37.09
C ALA A 122 9.73 -1.03 -35.76
N ALA A 123 11.04 -0.72 -35.71
CA ALA A 123 11.64 -0.09 -34.53
C ALA A 123 11.08 1.33 -34.32
N ASN A 124 10.95 2.11 -35.39
CA ASN A 124 10.41 3.47 -35.32
C ASN A 124 8.94 3.49 -34.88
N GLU A 125 8.12 2.57 -35.39
CA GLU A 125 6.72 2.46 -34.96
C GLU A 125 6.60 2.08 -33.48
N ALA A 126 7.42 1.12 -33.01
CA ALA A 126 7.45 0.71 -31.62
C ALA A 126 7.86 1.87 -30.70
N ILE A 127 8.90 2.64 -31.07
CA ILE A 127 9.32 3.85 -30.34
C ILE A 127 8.20 4.89 -30.34
N ALA A 128 7.58 5.18 -31.49
CA ALA A 128 6.52 6.18 -31.58
C ALA A 128 5.31 5.83 -30.70
N ARG A 129 4.87 4.56 -30.72
CA ARG A 129 3.76 4.08 -29.88
C ARG A 129 4.11 4.19 -28.39
N LEU A 130 5.28 3.66 -28.00
CA LEU A 130 5.76 3.73 -26.63
C LEU A 130 5.86 5.18 -26.13
N SER A 131 6.34 6.10 -26.98
CA SER A 131 6.44 7.53 -26.66
C SER A 131 5.08 8.16 -26.37
N ILE A 132 4.08 7.89 -27.23
CA ILE A 132 2.73 8.42 -27.08
C ILE A 132 2.06 7.84 -25.82
N ASP A 133 2.24 6.55 -25.59
CA ASP A 133 1.63 5.86 -24.43
C ASP A 133 2.26 6.35 -23.12
N MET A 134 3.58 6.54 -23.07
CA MET A 134 4.26 7.16 -21.92
C MET A 134 3.75 8.58 -21.66
N TYR A 135 3.58 9.39 -22.70
CA TYR A 135 3.08 10.76 -22.54
C TYR A 135 1.65 10.79 -21.98
N LYS A 136 0.77 9.92 -22.49
CA LYS A 136 -0.59 9.76 -21.96
C LYS A 136 -0.58 9.34 -20.48
N ALA A 137 0.21 8.32 -20.15
CA ALA A 137 0.34 7.83 -18.78
C ALA A 137 0.87 8.94 -17.83
N TYR A 138 1.85 9.72 -18.29
CA TYR A 138 2.35 10.88 -17.54
C TYR A 138 1.26 11.94 -17.30
N GLN A 139 0.47 12.27 -18.32
CA GLN A 139 -0.63 13.23 -18.16
C GLN A 139 -1.66 12.74 -17.13
N THR A 140 -2.08 11.47 -17.22
CA THR A 140 -3.00 10.87 -16.26
C THR A 140 -2.43 10.89 -14.84
N ASN A 141 -1.19 10.44 -14.66
CA ASN A 141 -0.53 10.44 -13.35
C ASN A 141 -0.36 11.85 -12.77
N ARG A 142 -0.09 12.84 -13.62
CA ARG A 142 0.00 14.24 -13.21
C ARG A 142 -1.34 14.77 -12.71
N THR A 143 -2.45 14.46 -13.38
CA THR A 143 -3.80 14.84 -12.93
C THR A 143 -4.13 14.18 -11.59
N LEU A 144 -3.93 12.86 -11.47
CA LEU A 144 -4.17 12.12 -10.23
C LEU A 144 -3.34 12.66 -9.07
N LEU A 145 -2.07 12.99 -9.31
CA LEU A 145 -1.19 13.58 -8.29
C LEU A 145 -1.71 14.93 -7.79
N LEU A 146 -2.25 15.78 -8.68
CA LEU A 146 -2.82 17.07 -8.30
C LEU A 146 -4.08 16.89 -7.44
N GLU A 147 -4.97 15.96 -7.82
CA GLU A 147 -6.17 15.61 -7.05
C GLU A 147 -5.83 15.04 -5.66
N GLU A 148 -4.81 14.18 -5.58
CA GLU A 148 -4.32 13.64 -4.32
C GLU A 148 -3.73 14.73 -3.42
N GLN A 149 -2.95 15.66 -3.99
CA GLN A 149 -2.38 16.79 -3.24
C GLN A 149 -3.46 17.71 -2.67
N GLU A 150 -4.51 17.99 -3.43
CA GLU A 150 -5.66 18.76 -2.96
C GLU A 150 -6.39 18.03 -1.83
N SER A 151 -6.68 16.74 -2.02
CA SER A 151 -7.34 15.90 -1.01
C SER A 151 -6.56 15.87 0.29
N ARG A 152 -5.22 15.73 0.21
CA ARG A 152 -4.32 15.77 1.37
C ARG A 152 -4.39 17.12 2.10
N HIS A 153 -4.43 18.23 1.35
CA HIS A 153 -4.54 19.57 1.95
C HIS A 153 -5.85 19.74 2.72
N GLN A 154 -6.96 19.29 2.14
CA GLN A 154 -8.27 19.32 2.80
C GLN A 154 -8.27 18.45 4.07
N LEU A 155 -7.74 17.23 4.00
CA LEU A 155 -7.65 16.34 5.16
C LEU A 155 -6.79 16.93 6.28
N THR A 156 -5.70 17.61 5.94
CA THR A 156 -4.82 18.27 6.91
C THR A 156 -5.55 19.37 7.68
N LYS A 157 -6.41 20.16 7.01
CA LYS A 157 -7.24 21.18 7.66
C LYS A 157 -8.25 20.59 8.63
N VAL A 158 -8.91 19.50 8.22
CA VAL A 158 -9.88 18.79 9.09
C VAL A 158 -9.15 18.24 10.31
N LEU A 159 -7.98 17.62 10.12
CA LEU A 159 -7.18 17.06 11.20
C LEU A 159 -6.73 18.13 12.19
N SER A 160 -6.30 19.31 11.73
CA SER A 160 -5.94 20.41 12.64
C SER A 160 -7.13 20.93 13.43
N ALA A 161 -8.30 21.08 12.79
CA ALA A 161 -9.51 21.53 13.47
C ALA A 161 -9.99 20.52 14.51
N GLU A 162 -9.89 19.22 14.21
CA GLU A 162 -10.23 18.17 15.16
C GLU A 162 -9.25 18.11 16.33
N LYS A 163 -7.95 18.29 16.06
CA LYS A 163 -6.92 18.38 17.10
C LYS A 163 -7.16 19.56 18.04
N GLU A 164 -7.49 20.73 17.51
CA GLU A 164 -7.82 21.92 18.30
C GLU A 164 -9.04 21.67 19.20
N LYS A 165 -10.11 21.09 18.66
CA LYS A 165 -11.30 20.70 19.44
C LYS A 165 -10.95 19.70 20.54
N SER A 166 -10.12 18.71 20.23
CA SER A 166 -9.68 17.71 21.20
C SER A 166 -8.86 18.34 22.33
N GLU A 167 -7.93 19.24 22.01
CA GLU A 167 -7.16 19.99 23.01
C GLU A 167 -8.05 20.90 23.86
N GLN A 168 -9.07 21.52 23.27
CA GLN A 168 -10.03 22.33 23.99
C GLN A 168 -10.86 21.49 24.97
N LEU A 169 -11.36 20.33 24.55
CA LEU A 169 -12.09 19.39 25.40
C LEU A 169 -11.20 18.86 26.54
N GLN A 170 -9.93 18.55 26.26
CA GLN A 170 -8.98 18.13 27.27
C GLN A 170 -8.77 19.22 28.33
N LYS A 171 -8.57 20.48 27.91
CA LYS A 171 -8.47 21.62 28.83
C LYS A 171 -9.72 21.80 29.68
N GLN A 172 -10.91 21.63 29.10
CA GLN A 172 -12.18 21.70 29.85
C GLN A 172 -12.29 20.58 30.89
N LEU A 173 -11.92 19.36 30.53
CA LEU A 173 -11.94 18.21 31.44
C LEU A 173 -10.97 18.41 32.61
N ASP A 174 -9.75 18.85 32.32
CA ASP A 174 -8.74 19.13 33.34
C ASP A 174 -9.22 20.25 34.28
N GLY A 175 -9.78 21.34 33.75
CA GLY A 175 -10.37 22.42 34.55
C GLY A 175 -11.45 21.94 35.53
N LEU A 176 -12.34 21.04 35.09
CA LEU A 176 -13.36 20.44 35.95
C LEU A 176 -12.75 19.54 37.05
N LEU A 177 -11.73 18.75 36.72
CA LEU A 177 -11.05 17.88 37.68
C LEU A 177 -10.32 18.68 38.78
N TYR A 178 -9.66 19.78 38.44
CA TYR A 178 -9.00 20.64 39.42
C TYR A 178 -10.00 21.43 40.29
N SER A 179 -11.11 21.88 39.72
CA SER A 179 -12.19 22.58 40.47
C SER A 179 -12.86 21.66 41.49
N ASN A 180 -13.17 20.41 41.11
CA ASN A 180 -13.79 19.44 42.03
C ASN A 180 -12.88 19.04 43.21
N ARG A 181 -11.55 19.05 43.04
CA ARG A 181 -10.62 18.77 44.15
C ARG A 181 -10.61 19.91 45.18
N HIS A 182 -10.68 21.16 44.75
CA HIS A 182 -10.66 22.31 45.67
C HIS A 182 -11.99 22.52 46.41
N ASN A 183 -13.13 22.14 45.81
CA ASN A 183 -14.43 22.24 46.48
C ASN A 183 -14.65 21.16 47.56
N SER A 184 -13.89 20.05 47.54
CA SER A 184 -13.95 19.03 48.59
C SER A 184 -13.27 19.44 49.91
N HIS A 185 -12.51 20.54 49.93
CA HIS A 185 -11.78 21.02 51.12
C HIS A 185 -12.48 22.17 51.86
N LYS A 186 -13.75 22.48 51.52
CA LYS A 186 -14.52 23.58 52.13
C LYS A 186 -15.79 23.14 52.88
N ILE A 187 -15.85 21.89 53.35
CA ILE A 187 -16.94 21.40 54.20
C ILE A 187 -16.34 20.77 55.47
N HIS A 188 -15.68 21.57 56.29
CA HIS A 188 -15.53 21.25 57.71
C HIS A 188 -15.25 22.51 58.53
N ASP A 189 -16.23 23.40 58.61
CA ASP A 189 -16.47 24.21 59.81
C ASP A 189 -17.74 25.04 59.62
N LYS A 190 -18.82 24.63 60.27
CA LYS A 190 -19.53 25.40 61.29
C LYS A 190 -20.90 24.76 61.54
N LEU A 191 -21.02 24.07 62.67
CA LEU A 191 -22.28 23.67 63.26
C LEU A 191 -23.03 24.92 63.77
N THR A 192 -24.34 24.77 63.96
CA THR A 192 -25.31 25.61 64.70
C THR A 192 -25.97 26.78 63.93
N SER A 193 -27.23 26.58 63.51
CA SER A 193 -28.41 27.20 64.13
C SER A 193 -29.61 27.20 63.15
N ASP A 194 -30.50 26.23 63.32
CA ASP A 194 -31.94 26.38 63.56
C ASP A 194 -32.77 27.51 62.88
N THR A 195 -33.76 27.04 62.11
CA THR A 195 -35.21 27.37 62.18
C THR A 195 -35.85 28.34 61.16
N SER A 196 -36.80 27.75 60.40
CA SER A 196 -38.03 28.32 59.78
C SER A 196 -37.85 29.36 58.65
N SER A 197 -38.54 29.34 57.50
CA SER A 197 -39.96 29.06 57.19
C SER A 197 -40.08 28.80 55.66
N ALA A 198 -40.80 27.79 55.15
CA ALA A 198 -42.20 27.82 54.67
C ALA A 198 -42.57 29.08 53.86
N ALA A 199 -43.22 29.09 52.69
CA ALA A 199 -43.94 28.11 51.87
C ALA A 199 -44.08 28.75 50.45
N THR A 200 -44.23 27.98 49.37
CA THR A 200 -45.50 27.84 48.63
C THR A 200 -45.49 26.52 47.84
N LEU A 201 -46.31 25.54 48.20
CA LEU A 201 -47.69 25.27 47.75
C LEU A 201 -47.78 24.55 46.38
N TYR A 202 -47.88 23.20 46.48
CA TYR A 202 -48.71 22.20 45.79
C TYR A 202 -48.98 22.35 44.27
N ASP A 203 -48.83 21.29 43.46
CA ASP A 203 -49.91 20.29 43.33
C ASP A 203 -49.47 18.85 42.97
N LYS A 204 -50.27 17.89 43.44
CA LYS A 204 -50.32 16.42 43.19
C LYS A 204 -50.63 16.14 41.71
N GLN A 205 -50.46 14.98 41.07
CA GLN A 205 -50.37 13.54 41.37
C GLN A 205 -49.88 12.91 40.03
N SER A 206 -49.14 11.81 39.92
CA SER A 206 -49.61 10.42 40.05
C SER A 206 -48.49 9.47 39.56
N ASP A 207 -48.46 8.29 40.16
CA ASP A 207 -47.65 7.10 39.91
C ASP A 207 -47.29 6.76 38.44
N GLN A 208 -46.08 6.26 38.20
CA GLN A 208 -45.78 4.83 37.99
C GLN A 208 -44.33 4.59 37.52
N ASN A 209 -43.68 3.59 38.14
CA ASN A 209 -42.37 3.01 37.79
C ASN A 209 -42.24 2.60 36.30
N PRO A 210 -41.01 2.50 35.77
CA PRO A 210 -40.45 1.14 35.65
C PRO A 210 -38.95 0.98 35.97
N SER A 211 -38.70 -0.16 36.62
CA SER A 211 -37.52 -1.03 36.79
C SER A 211 -36.18 -0.79 36.04
N PRO A 212 -35.04 -1.30 36.58
CA PRO A 212 -33.66 -0.95 36.22
C PRO A 212 -32.97 -1.95 35.27
N MET A 213 -32.10 -1.49 34.37
CA MET A 213 -31.14 -2.37 33.67
C MET A 213 -29.75 -1.74 33.44
N LYS A 214 -28.77 -2.30 34.15
CA LYS A 214 -27.36 -2.62 33.79
C LYS A 214 -26.55 -1.64 32.91
N ALA A 215 -25.50 -1.07 33.51
CA ALA A 215 -24.39 -0.41 32.82
C ALA A 215 -23.42 -1.41 32.16
N PRO A 216 -22.88 -1.13 30.96
CA PRO A 216 -21.77 -1.89 30.39
C PRO A 216 -20.40 -1.30 30.80
N LYS A 217 -19.47 -2.24 31.01
CA LYS A 217 -18.14 -2.06 31.60
C LYS A 217 -17.15 -1.39 30.63
N ARG A 218 -16.32 -0.52 31.23
CA ARG A 218 -15.13 0.14 30.67
C ARG A 218 -14.06 -0.89 30.27
N VAL A 219 -13.66 -0.92 29.00
CA VAL A 219 -12.56 -1.76 28.49
C VAL A 219 -11.29 -0.91 28.41
N VAL A 220 -10.20 -1.39 29.03
CA VAL A 220 -8.87 -0.76 29.00
C VAL A 220 -7.94 -1.64 28.15
N PRO A 221 -7.11 -1.09 27.25
CA PRO A 221 -6.20 -1.90 26.42
C PRO A 221 -4.96 -2.34 27.22
N ALA A 222 -4.78 -3.65 27.40
CA ALA A 222 -3.60 -4.24 28.03
C ALA A 222 -2.46 -4.40 27.01
N HIS A 223 -1.37 -3.64 27.18
CA HIS A 223 -0.11 -3.87 26.50
C HIS A 223 0.58 -5.11 27.07
N ARG A 224 0.74 -6.20 26.29
CA ARG A 224 1.61 -7.32 26.66
C ARG A 224 3.03 -7.09 26.14
N ARG A 225 3.95 -6.74 27.04
CA ARG A 225 5.40 -6.97 26.87
C ARG A 225 5.69 -8.43 27.19
N SER A 226 6.18 -9.22 26.23
CA SER A 226 6.82 -10.50 26.53
C SER A 226 8.26 -10.26 26.98
N LYS A 227 8.51 -10.47 28.27
CA LYS A 227 9.84 -10.75 28.82
C LYS A 227 9.76 -12.14 29.45
N VAL A 228 10.52 -13.10 28.94
CA VAL A 228 10.94 -14.26 29.72
C VAL A 228 12.45 -14.40 29.58
N ARG A 229 13.08 -14.50 30.74
CA ARG A 229 14.52 -14.49 31.01
C ARG A 229 14.91 -15.94 31.37
N GLY A 230 15.80 -16.53 30.58
CA GLY A 230 16.82 -17.56 30.91
C GLY A 230 16.42 -18.87 31.60
N VAL A 231 16.96 -20.00 31.09
CA VAL A 231 17.58 -21.09 31.87
C VAL A 231 18.71 -21.72 31.01
N LEU A 232 19.77 -22.13 31.70
CA LEU A 232 21.09 -22.61 31.28
C LEU A 232 21.13 -24.13 31.04
N LEU A 233 21.88 -24.55 30.00
CA LEU A 233 22.63 -25.79 29.70
C LEU A 233 22.24 -27.16 30.27
N GLN A 234 22.27 -28.19 29.40
CA GLN A 234 23.02 -29.41 29.69
C GLN A 234 23.52 -30.10 28.40
N ASP A 235 24.84 -30.26 28.30
CA ASP A 235 25.53 -31.14 27.36
C ASP A 235 25.27 -32.61 27.71
N THR A 236 25.17 -33.45 26.68
CA THR A 236 25.59 -34.86 26.73
C THR A 236 26.09 -35.27 25.35
N GLU A 237 27.41 -35.43 25.24
CA GLU A 237 28.05 -36.38 24.32
C GLU A 237 27.82 -37.80 24.87
N ASP A 238 27.45 -38.76 24.03
CA ASP A 238 28.17 -40.04 23.83
C ASP A 238 27.42 -40.97 22.85
N ASP A 239 28.24 -41.71 22.09
CA ASP A 239 28.03 -42.71 21.01
C ASP A 239 27.62 -42.26 19.59
#